data_AF-A0A2V8LM45-F1
#
_entry.id   AF-A0A2V8LM45-F1
#
_cell.length_a   1.000
_cell.length_b   1.000
_cell.length_c   1.000
_cell.angle_alpha   90.00
_cell.angle_beta   90.00
_cell.angle_gamma   90.00
#
_symmetry.space_group_name_H-M   'P 1'
#
loop_
_entity.id
_entity.type
_entity.pdbx_description
1 polymer ?
#
loop_
_entity_poly.entity_id
_entity_poly.type
_entity_poly.pdbx_seq_one_letter_code
_entity_poly.pdbx_strand_id
1 'polypeptide(L)'
;MIPSFSRNKTQGSPIFPVGGSSLSATFEFTGGFLGGNVNYVRPTLDYRYFKPMNKGRNILAVRFLGSHVQGFGGVSVPYYERFFMGGDFDIRGFDFRSISPIAFVTRNLSVTDPETGNAVIRPFDDIVYVGGDTQGVLNIEYRIPIVGKGTFTLAPYFDIGNAWVLNKNQLTRQVLDNEGKIQIETVKFLPGTNSGFRTSTGVELQVMMPVIQAPFRLIFAFNPNRLDRTIFGGATGAPFFFREKGRDFKFTVGRTF
;
A
#
# COMPACT_ATOMS: atom_id res chain seq x y z
N MET A 1 13.51 -17.44 -8.65
CA MET A 1 12.54 -18.27 -9.40
C MET A 1 11.15 -17.72 -9.16
N ILE A 2 10.27 -17.66 -10.17
CA ILE A 2 8.91 -17.11 -10.02
C ILE A 2 7.86 -18.01 -10.70
N PRO A 3 7.55 -19.19 -10.15
CA PRO A 3 6.39 -19.95 -10.62
C PRO A 3 5.12 -19.11 -10.53
N SER A 4 4.27 -19.24 -11.55
CA SER A 4 2.97 -18.57 -11.60
C SER A 4 1.90 -19.48 -12.19
N PHE A 5 0.69 -19.33 -11.68
CA PHE A 5 -0.52 -19.92 -12.21
C PHE A 5 -1.46 -18.78 -12.58
N SER A 6 -1.90 -18.75 -13.83
CA SER A 6 -2.90 -17.80 -14.28
C SER A 6 -4.06 -18.51 -14.94
N ARG A 7 -5.28 -18.07 -14.62
CA ARG A 7 -6.52 -18.55 -15.21
C ARG A 7 -7.37 -17.35 -15.57
N ASN A 8 -7.55 -17.13 -16.87
CA ASN A 8 -8.40 -16.06 -17.37
C ASN A 8 -9.67 -16.63 -18.01
N LYS A 9 -10.83 -16.26 -17.46
CA LYS A 9 -12.17 -16.57 -17.97
C LYS A 9 -13.01 -15.31 -18.15
N THR A 10 -12.37 -14.14 -18.29
CA THR A 10 -13.08 -12.90 -18.56
C THR A 10 -13.72 -12.92 -19.94
N GLN A 11 -14.90 -12.34 -20.06
CA GLN A 11 -15.65 -12.19 -21.30
C GLN A 11 -15.58 -10.73 -21.78
N GLY A 12 -15.69 -10.52 -23.10
CA GLY A 12 -15.60 -9.19 -23.71
C GLY A 12 -14.17 -8.77 -24.02
N SER A 13 -13.96 -7.46 -24.16
CA SER A 13 -12.63 -6.92 -24.46
C SER A 13 -11.71 -7.04 -23.24
N PRO A 14 -10.40 -7.32 -23.41
CA PRO A 14 -9.42 -7.28 -22.32
C PRO A 14 -9.35 -5.92 -21.60
N ILE A 15 -9.73 -4.83 -22.28
CA ILE A 15 -9.76 -3.47 -21.74
C ILE A 15 -11.05 -3.22 -20.96
N PHE A 16 -12.16 -3.83 -21.40
CA PHE A 16 -13.48 -3.71 -20.76
C PHE A 16 -14.14 -5.08 -20.57
N PRO A 17 -13.70 -5.85 -19.57
CA PRO A 17 -14.35 -7.11 -19.23
C PRO A 17 -15.82 -6.88 -18.87
N VAL A 18 -16.72 -7.67 -19.45
CA VAL A 18 -18.17 -7.60 -19.21
C VAL A 18 -18.69 -8.73 -18.34
N GLY A 19 -17.83 -9.69 -17.99
CA GLY A 19 -18.21 -10.85 -17.21
C GLY A 19 -17.04 -11.78 -16.94
N GLY A 20 -17.24 -12.75 -16.04
CA GLY A 20 -16.28 -13.80 -15.74
C GLY A 20 -15.27 -13.44 -14.65
N SER A 21 -14.15 -14.14 -14.61
CA SER A 21 -13.11 -13.91 -13.62
C SER A 21 -11.71 -14.12 -14.17
N SER A 22 -10.73 -13.47 -13.56
CA SER A 22 -9.31 -13.77 -13.74
C SER A 22 -8.68 -14.03 -12.38
N LEU A 23 -7.87 -15.09 -12.30
CA LEU A 23 -7.06 -15.41 -11.14
C LEU A 23 -5.59 -15.47 -11.56
N SER A 24 -4.72 -14.81 -10.80
CA SER A 24 -3.28 -14.94 -10.87
C SER A 24 -2.74 -15.27 -9.49
N ALA A 25 -2.04 -16.38 -9.37
CA ALA A 25 -1.28 -16.76 -8.19
C ALA A 25 0.20 -16.85 -8.57
N THR A 26 1.04 -16.12 -7.86
CA THR A 26 2.47 -16.04 -8.14
C THR A 26 3.24 -16.34 -6.86
N PHE A 27 4.29 -17.15 -6.96
CA PHE A 27 5.19 -17.39 -5.85
C PHE A 27 6.60 -17.03 -6.30
N GLU A 28 7.17 -16.01 -5.68
CA GLU A 28 8.53 -15.56 -5.94
C GLU A 28 9.45 -16.13 -4.86
N PHE A 29 10.58 -16.72 -5.28
CA PHE A 29 11.64 -17.23 -4.42
C PHE A 29 12.96 -16.61 -4.85
N THR A 30 13.58 -15.87 -3.95
CA THR A 30 14.85 -15.15 -4.17
C THR A 30 15.87 -15.57 -3.13
N GLY A 31 17.12 -15.80 -3.55
CA GLY A 31 18.22 -16.16 -2.66
C GLY A 31 18.46 -17.66 -2.46
N GLY A 32 19.10 -18.02 -1.36
CA GLY A 32 19.41 -19.41 -0.99
C GLY A 32 20.29 -20.11 -2.04
N PHE A 33 19.84 -21.26 -2.56
CA PHE A 33 20.57 -22.04 -3.56
C PHE A 33 20.72 -21.33 -4.92
N LEU A 34 19.95 -20.27 -5.16
CA LEU A 34 20.05 -19.44 -6.36
C LEU A 34 21.12 -18.34 -6.26
N GLY A 35 21.73 -18.16 -5.08
CA GLY A 35 22.68 -17.09 -4.80
C GLY A 35 22.02 -15.71 -4.63
N GLY A 36 22.85 -14.70 -4.37
CA GLY A 36 22.41 -13.31 -4.14
C GLY A 36 22.51 -12.86 -2.67
N ASN A 37 22.30 -11.57 -2.46
CA ASN A 37 22.52 -10.91 -1.16
C ASN A 37 21.24 -10.79 -0.32
N VAL A 38 20.11 -11.28 -0.85
CA VAL A 38 18.79 -11.18 -0.25
C VAL A 38 18.07 -12.52 -0.37
N ASN A 39 17.37 -12.90 0.71
CA ASN A 39 16.72 -14.21 0.83
C ASN A 39 15.27 -13.99 1.26
N TYR A 40 14.32 -14.14 0.34
CA TYR A 40 12.90 -14.04 0.67
C TYR A 40 12.01 -14.87 -0.24
N VAL A 41 10.80 -15.14 0.26
CA VAL A 41 9.69 -15.70 -0.51
C VAL A 41 8.55 -14.69 -0.56
N ARG A 42 7.85 -14.61 -1.69
CA ARG A 42 6.69 -13.74 -1.87
C ARG A 42 5.55 -14.46 -2.62
N PRO A 43 4.59 -15.07 -1.91
CA PRO A 43 3.29 -15.40 -2.48
C PRO A 43 2.46 -14.14 -2.77
N THR A 44 1.80 -14.12 -3.93
CA THR A 44 0.88 -13.07 -4.37
C THR A 44 -0.35 -13.69 -5.02
N LEU A 45 -1.53 -13.17 -4.69
CA LEU A 45 -2.82 -13.54 -5.23
C LEU A 45 -3.53 -12.30 -5.77
N ASP A 46 -3.81 -12.24 -7.08
CA ASP A 46 -4.65 -11.22 -7.70
C ASP A 46 -5.89 -11.92 -8.29
N TYR A 47 -7.06 -11.66 -7.73
CA TYR A 47 -8.33 -12.19 -8.17
C TYR A 47 -9.25 -11.07 -8.60
N ARG A 48 -9.83 -11.18 -9.80
CA ARG A 48 -10.75 -10.21 -10.36
C ARG A 48 -12.01 -10.91 -10.81
N TYR A 49 -13.15 -10.30 -10.52
CA TYR A 49 -14.46 -10.82 -10.84
C TYR A 49 -15.32 -9.73 -11.45
N PHE A 50 -15.95 -10.04 -12.58
CA PHE A 50 -16.81 -9.14 -13.32
C PHE A 50 -18.19 -9.79 -13.43
N LYS A 51 -19.21 -9.10 -12.92
CA LYS A 51 -20.59 -9.58 -12.95
C LYS A 51 -21.44 -8.62 -13.79
N PRO A 52 -22.05 -9.09 -14.89
CA PRO A 52 -23.00 -8.29 -15.64
C PRO A 52 -24.26 -8.03 -14.79
N MET A 53 -24.64 -6.77 -14.69
CA MET A 53 -25.78 -6.24 -13.95
C MET A 53 -26.69 -5.46 -14.89
N ASN A 54 -27.93 -5.19 -14.48
CA ASN A 54 -28.90 -4.43 -15.28
C ASN A 54 -29.02 -4.95 -16.73
N LYS A 55 -29.38 -6.24 -16.88
CA LYS A 55 -29.47 -6.95 -18.18
C LYS A 55 -28.17 -6.91 -19.00
N GLY A 56 -27.02 -6.80 -18.34
CA GLY A 56 -25.70 -6.77 -18.98
C GLY A 56 -25.27 -5.39 -19.50
N ARG A 57 -26.00 -4.33 -19.15
CA ARG A 57 -25.57 -2.95 -19.43
C ARG A 57 -24.47 -2.50 -18.47
N ASN A 58 -24.61 -2.78 -17.19
CA ASN A 58 -23.70 -2.31 -16.15
C ASN A 58 -22.84 -3.47 -15.65
N ILE A 59 -21.62 -3.21 -15.19
CA ILE A 59 -20.72 -4.27 -14.72
C ILE A 59 -20.32 -3.97 -13.27
N LEU A 60 -20.57 -4.91 -12.37
CA LEU A 60 -19.91 -4.90 -11.06
C LEU A 60 -18.54 -5.55 -11.22
N ALA A 61 -17.48 -4.77 -11.04
CA ALA A 61 -16.10 -5.23 -11.07
C ALA A 61 -15.56 -5.26 -9.64
N VAL A 62 -14.97 -6.37 -9.25
CA VAL A 62 -14.35 -6.56 -7.93
C VAL A 62 -12.95 -7.08 -8.13
N ARG A 63 -11.98 -6.53 -7.41
CA ARG A 63 -10.62 -7.08 -7.31
C ARG A 63 -10.23 -7.28 -5.88
N PHE A 64 -9.62 -8.41 -5.62
CA PHE A 64 -8.87 -8.69 -4.41
C PHE A 64 -7.40 -8.89 -4.78
N LEU A 65 -6.50 -8.17 -4.13
CA LEU A 65 -5.06 -8.38 -4.18
C LEU A 65 -4.56 -8.68 -2.78
N GLY A 66 -3.82 -9.78 -2.61
CA GLY A 66 -3.12 -10.10 -1.37
C GLY A 66 -1.69 -10.51 -1.67
N SER A 67 -0.73 -10.07 -0.86
CA SER A 67 0.66 -10.50 -0.98
C SER A 67 1.34 -10.52 0.38
N HIS A 68 2.23 -11.47 0.58
CA HIS A 68 3.06 -11.57 1.78
C HIS A 68 4.51 -11.78 1.36
N VAL A 69 5.44 -11.12 2.02
CA VAL A 69 6.88 -11.29 1.79
C VAL A 69 7.55 -11.67 3.09
N GLN A 70 8.35 -12.72 3.07
CA GLN A 70 9.02 -13.25 4.25
C GLN A 70 10.48 -13.53 3.95
N GLY A 71 11.38 -12.99 4.78
CA GLY A 71 12.80 -13.28 4.72
C GLY A 71 13.11 -14.66 5.27
N PHE A 72 14.16 -15.32 4.79
CA PHE A 72 14.63 -16.61 5.31
C PHE A 72 16.16 -16.65 5.43
N GLY A 73 16.68 -17.70 6.08
CA GLY A 73 18.12 -17.88 6.25
C GLY A 73 18.78 -16.81 7.12
N GLY A 74 18.06 -16.28 8.12
CA GLY A 74 18.55 -15.25 9.04
C GLY A 74 18.57 -13.82 8.48
N VAL A 75 18.11 -13.62 7.24
CA VAL A 75 18.06 -12.30 6.58
C VAL A 75 16.62 -11.77 6.60
N SER A 76 16.44 -10.49 6.95
CA SER A 76 15.15 -9.81 6.90
C SER A 76 14.81 -9.32 5.49
N VAL A 77 13.52 -9.08 5.24
CA VAL A 77 13.07 -8.51 3.96
C VAL A 77 13.64 -7.10 3.78
N PRO A 78 14.36 -6.83 2.66
CA PRO A 78 14.90 -5.51 2.38
C PRO A 78 13.79 -4.45 2.26
N TYR A 79 14.08 -3.21 2.66
CA TYR A 79 13.11 -2.11 2.66
C TYR A 79 12.40 -1.90 1.31
N TYR A 80 13.14 -2.01 0.20
CA TYR A 80 12.60 -1.82 -1.15
C TYR A 80 11.67 -2.95 -1.62
N GLU A 81 11.69 -4.11 -0.94
CA GLU A 81 10.78 -5.24 -1.20
C GLU A 81 9.52 -5.21 -0.32
N ARG A 82 9.43 -4.23 0.60
CA ARG A 82 8.28 -4.07 1.50
C ARG A 82 7.14 -3.32 0.81
N PHE A 83 5.91 -3.59 1.26
CA PHE A 83 4.71 -3.05 0.66
C PHE A 83 4.38 -1.65 1.16
N PHE A 84 4.03 -0.79 0.22
CA PHE A 84 3.51 0.55 0.45
C PHE A 84 2.33 0.71 -0.49
N MET A 85 1.26 1.32 0.01
CA MET A 85 0.01 1.41 -0.70
C MET A 85 -0.40 2.86 -0.97
N GLY A 86 -1.41 3.01 -1.81
CA GLY A 86 -1.94 4.30 -2.23
C GLY A 86 -1.50 4.63 -3.66
N GLY A 87 -2.34 5.39 -4.35
CA GLY A 87 -2.25 5.60 -5.78
C GLY A 87 -3.49 5.08 -6.51
N ASP A 88 -3.48 5.16 -7.82
CA ASP A 88 -4.61 4.88 -8.71
C ASP A 88 -4.88 3.38 -8.98
N PHE A 89 -3.92 2.50 -8.64
CA PHE A 89 -4.02 1.04 -8.80
C PHE A 89 -4.32 0.26 -7.51
N ASP A 90 -4.22 0.92 -6.35
CA ASP A 90 -4.41 0.30 -5.04
C ASP A 90 -5.61 0.93 -4.31
N ILE A 91 -5.42 2.07 -3.65
CA ILE A 91 -6.48 2.81 -2.96
C ILE A 91 -6.47 4.22 -3.49
N ARG A 92 -7.46 4.53 -4.32
CA ARG A 92 -7.61 5.85 -4.94
C ARG A 92 -7.78 6.93 -3.88
N GLY A 93 -7.44 8.17 -4.20
CA GLY A 93 -7.54 9.28 -3.25
C GLY A 93 -6.41 9.39 -2.22
N PHE A 94 -5.55 8.37 -2.10
CA PHE A 94 -4.30 8.47 -1.36
C PHE A 94 -3.13 8.71 -2.31
N ASP A 95 -2.08 9.34 -1.80
CA ASP A 95 -0.85 9.58 -2.57
C ASP A 95 -0.05 8.29 -2.71
N PHE A 96 0.74 8.19 -3.78
CA PHE A 96 1.50 6.99 -4.10
C PHE A 96 2.42 6.61 -2.94
N ARG A 97 2.34 5.35 -2.48
CA ARG A 97 3.12 4.81 -1.35
C ARG A 97 2.95 5.57 -0.02
N SER A 98 1.87 6.34 0.15
CA SER A 98 1.61 7.08 1.39
C SER A 98 1.07 6.22 2.54
N ILE A 99 0.45 5.07 2.21
CA ILE A 99 -0.12 4.16 3.20
C ILE A 99 0.92 3.10 3.55
N SER A 100 1.37 3.12 4.80
CA SER A 100 2.37 2.19 5.33
C SER A 100 2.27 2.11 6.85
N PRO A 101 2.70 1.01 7.48
CA PRO A 101 3.13 1.02 8.87
C PRO A 101 4.17 2.13 9.09
N ILE A 102 3.98 2.91 10.15
CA ILE A 102 4.92 3.96 10.57
C ILE A 102 5.47 3.55 11.94
N ALA A 103 6.79 3.59 12.08
CA ALA A 103 7.51 3.28 13.30
C ALA A 103 7.83 4.57 14.08
N PHE A 104 7.65 4.55 15.39
CA PHE A 104 8.27 5.52 16.29
C PHE A 104 9.69 5.09 16.61
N VAL A 105 10.65 5.99 16.44
CA VAL A 105 12.05 5.76 16.76
C VAL A 105 12.61 6.94 17.54
N THR A 106 13.27 6.66 18.67
CA THR A 106 14.05 7.68 19.37
C THR A 106 15.48 7.65 18.85
N ARG A 107 15.97 8.76 18.31
CA ARG A 107 17.35 8.91 17.85
C ARG A 107 18.13 9.77 18.82
N ASN A 108 19.45 9.58 18.82
CA ASN A 108 20.36 10.33 19.68
C ASN A 108 21.18 11.27 18.80
N LEU A 109 21.19 12.56 19.15
CA LEU A 109 22.04 13.56 18.50
C LEU A 109 23.09 14.06 19.50
N SER A 110 24.34 14.14 19.05
CA SER A 110 25.37 14.84 19.82
C SER A 110 25.19 16.34 19.60
N VAL A 111 24.88 17.06 20.67
CA VAL A 111 24.63 18.51 20.67
C VAL A 111 25.58 19.17 21.66
N THR A 112 26.19 20.28 21.27
CA THR A 112 27.01 21.07 22.18
C THR A 112 26.12 21.76 23.20
N ASP A 113 26.38 21.53 24.47
CA ASP A 113 25.67 22.18 25.55
C ASP A 113 26.07 23.66 25.62
N PRO A 114 25.11 24.60 25.56
CA PRO A 114 25.41 26.03 25.53
C PRO A 114 25.97 26.56 26.86
N GLU A 115 25.78 25.86 27.99
CA GLU A 115 26.29 26.28 29.29
C GLU A 115 27.70 25.76 29.55
N THR A 116 28.00 24.53 29.12
CA THR A 116 29.29 23.87 29.43
C THR A 116 30.25 23.76 28.25
N GLY A 117 29.79 23.97 27.02
CA GLY A 117 30.58 23.79 25.80
C GLY A 117 30.90 22.33 25.45
N ASN A 118 30.46 21.37 26.28
CA ASN A 118 30.71 19.94 26.08
C ASN A 118 29.67 19.32 25.14
N ALA A 119 30.07 18.27 24.42
CA ALA A 119 29.14 17.47 23.63
C ALA A 119 28.27 16.60 24.55
N VAL A 120 26.96 16.75 24.46
CA VAL A 120 25.96 15.97 25.21
C VAL A 120 25.07 15.22 24.22
N ILE A 121 24.75 13.97 24.54
CA ILE A 121 23.81 13.18 23.74
C ILE A 121 22.39 13.54 24.17
N ARG A 122 21.58 14.07 23.24
CA ARG A 122 20.17 14.39 23.48
C ARG A 122 19.27 13.48 22.62
N PRO A 123 18.31 12.76 23.23
CA PRO A 123 17.35 11.98 22.46
C PRO A 123 16.34 12.91 21.77
N PHE A 124 15.88 12.53 20.60
CA PHE A 124 14.76 13.15 19.91
C PHE A 124 13.85 12.09 19.30
N ASP A 125 12.55 12.38 19.27
CA ASP A 125 11.59 11.50 18.63
C ASP A 125 11.63 11.70 17.11
N ASP A 126 11.54 10.60 16.37
CA ASP A 126 11.46 10.56 14.91
C ASP A 126 10.47 9.46 14.48
N ILE A 127 10.03 9.55 13.23
CA ILE A 127 9.13 8.58 12.60
C ILE A 127 9.73 8.05 11.32
N VAL A 128 9.52 6.76 11.06
CA VAL A 128 10.00 6.11 9.84
C VAL A 128 8.86 5.33 9.22
N TYR A 129 8.59 5.57 7.94
CA TYR A 129 7.70 4.73 7.14
C TYR A 129 8.46 3.44 6.86
N VAL A 130 8.05 2.32 7.44
CA VAL A 130 8.82 1.07 7.37
C VAL A 130 8.33 0.10 6.31
N GLY A 131 7.15 0.31 5.73
CA GLY A 131 6.51 -0.63 4.82
C GLY A 131 5.98 -1.89 5.52
N GLY A 132 5.02 -2.56 4.89
CA GLY A 132 4.49 -3.84 5.35
C GLY A 132 5.25 -5.05 4.80
N ASP A 133 5.21 -6.16 5.52
CA ASP A 133 5.53 -7.49 4.98
C ASP A 133 4.30 -8.19 4.37
N THR A 134 3.10 -7.63 4.59
CA THR A 134 1.85 -8.16 4.08
C THR A 134 1.03 -7.01 3.52
N GLN A 135 0.35 -7.20 2.40
CA GLN A 135 -0.61 -6.24 1.86
C GLN A 135 -1.91 -6.94 1.46
N GLY A 136 -2.99 -6.17 1.51
CA GLY A 136 -4.32 -6.61 1.14
C GLY A 136 -5.12 -5.44 0.62
N VAL A 137 -5.72 -5.60 -0.55
CA VAL A 137 -6.52 -4.60 -1.23
C VAL A 137 -7.79 -5.25 -1.75
N LEU A 138 -8.92 -4.59 -1.53
CA LEU A 138 -10.20 -4.89 -2.16
C LEU A 138 -10.69 -3.63 -2.87
N ASN A 139 -10.91 -3.76 -4.18
CA ASN A 139 -11.47 -2.71 -5.02
C ASN A 139 -12.83 -3.16 -5.54
N ILE A 140 -13.82 -2.29 -5.45
CA ILE A 140 -15.17 -2.53 -5.95
C ILE A 140 -15.54 -1.35 -6.85
N GLU A 141 -16.00 -1.63 -8.06
CA GLU A 141 -16.42 -0.63 -9.04
C GLU A 141 -17.75 -1.03 -9.67
N TYR A 142 -18.67 -0.08 -9.80
CA TYR A 142 -19.91 -0.26 -10.53
C TYR A 142 -19.87 0.51 -11.85
N ARG A 143 -19.47 -0.16 -12.93
CA ARG A 143 -19.23 0.45 -14.24
C ARG A 143 -20.53 0.63 -15.02
N ILE A 144 -20.87 1.88 -15.33
CA ILE A 144 -22.06 2.28 -16.08
C ILE A 144 -21.60 2.89 -17.41
N PRO A 145 -21.75 2.20 -18.55
CA PRO A 145 -21.50 2.79 -19.85
C PRO A 145 -22.60 3.82 -20.18
N ILE A 146 -22.18 5.06 -20.39
CA ILE A 146 -23.06 6.20 -20.71
C ILE A 146 -23.17 6.38 -22.23
N VAL A 147 -22.03 6.43 -22.93
CA VAL A 147 -21.96 6.52 -24.40
C VAL A 147 -21.05 5.43 -24.94
N GLY A 148 -21.60 4.59 -25.82
CA GLY A 148 -20.89 3.43 -26.36
C GLY A 148 -20.52 2.41 -25.27
N LYS A 149 -20.35 1.14 -25.64
CA LYS A 149 -19.80 0.18 -24.69
C LYS A 149 -18.29 0.44 -24.57
N GLY A 150 -17.88 1.13 -23.51
CA GLY A 150 -16.49 1.38 -23.17
C GLY A 150 -15.92 2.74 -23.62
N THR A 151 -16.64 3.55 -24.40
CA THR A 151 -16.12 4.88 -24.81
C THR A 151 -16.21 5.89 -23.67
N PHE A 152 -17.37 5.96 -23.01
CA PHE A 152 -17.60 6.82 -21.87
C PHE A 152 -18.28 6.04 -20.75
N THR A 153 -17.55 5.83 -19.65
CA THR A 153 -18.00 5.02 -18.51
C THR A 153 -17.94 5.84 -17.23
N LEU A 154 -19.01 5.77 -16.45
CA LEU A 154 -19.06 6.29 -15.09
C LEU A 154 -18.93 5.11 -14.11
N ALA A 155 -18.04 5.21 -13.13
CA ALA A 155 -17.79 4.14 -12.17
C ALA A 155 -17.71 4.69 -10.74
N PRO A 156 -18.82 4.67 -9.98
CA PRO A 156 -18.76 4.75 -8.52
C PRO A 156 -17.91 3.60 -7.99
N TYR A 157 -17.06 3.88 -7.01
CA TYR A 157 -16.13 2.90 -6.47
C TYR A 157 -16.00 2.93 -4.95
N PHE A 158 -15.50 1.83 -4.42
CA PHE A 158 -15.06 1.67 -3.04
C PHE A 158 -13.77 0.85 -3.00
N ASP A 159 -12.73 1.42 -2.42
CA ASP A 159 -11.43 0.79 -2.21
C ASP A 159 -11.17 0.66 -0.71
N ILE A 160 -10.63 -0.48 -0.29
CA ILE A 160 -10.18 -0.72 1.09
C ILE A 160 -8.91 -1.55 1.08
N GLY A 161 -7.98 -1.23 1.99
CA GLY A 161 -6.80 -2.04 2.16
C GLY A 161 -5.78 -1.42 3.11
N ASN A 162 -4.70 -2.15 3.34
CA ASN A 162 -3.55 -1.68 4.11
C ASN A 162 -2.31 -2.55 3.86
N ALA A 163 -1.16 -2.04 4.27
CA ALA A 163 0.06 -2.81 4.44
C ALA A 163 0.30 -3.05 5.94
N TRP A 164 0.66 -4.29 6.31
CA TRP A 164 0.88 -4.74 7.68
C TRP A 164 2.28 -5.32 7.84
N VAL A 165 2.82 -5.20 9.05
CA VAL A 165 3.95 -5.96 9.56
C VAL A 165 3.40 -7.06 10.47
N LEU A 166 3.30 -8.27 9.93
CA LEU A 166 2.92 -9.46 10.69
C LEU A 166 4.14 -10.11 11.33
N ASN A 167 5.28 -10.14 10.63
CA ASN A 167 6.55 -10.71 11.08
C ASN A 167 7.41 -9.65 11.80
N LYS A 168 6.95 -9.22 12.99
CA LYS A 168 7.64 -8.18 13.78
C LYS A 168 9.10 -8.51 14.11
N ASN A 169 9.44 -9.79 14.22
CA ASN A 169 10.81 -10.25 14.49
C ASN A 169 11.79 -9.95 13.34
N GLN A 170 11.29 -9.73 12.12
CA GLN A 170 12.11 -9.33 10.96
C GLN A 170 12.19 -7.80 10.79
N LEU A 171 11.57 -7.05 11.69
CA LEU A 171 11.63 -5.59 11.75
C LEU A 171 12.02 -5.17 13.16
N THR A 172 13.30 -5.32 13.47
CA THR A 172 13.91 -4.93 14.74
C THR A 172 14.91 -3.82 14.52
N ARG A 173 15.23 -3.13 15.62
CA ARG A 173 16.23 -2.07 15.66
C ARG A 173 17.26 -2.40 16.73
N GLN A 174 18.53 -2.17 16.42
CA GLN A 174 19.60 -2.20 17.41
C GLN A 174 19.74 -0.81 18.03
N VAL A 175 19.68 -0.75 19.35
CA VAL A 175 19.81 0.47 20.15
C VAL A 175 20.91 0.22 21.17
N LEU A 176 21.70 1.26 21.46
CA LEU A 176 22.68 1.21 22.54
C LEU A 176 21.97 1.63 23.83
N ASP A 177 22.03 0.82 24.87
CA ASP A 177 21.52 1.19 26.19
C ASP A 177 22.48 2.17 26.90
N ASN A 178 22.07 2.64 28.08
CA ASN A 178 22.84 3.58 28.90
C ASN A 178 24.17 2.99 29.39
N GLU A 179 24.35 1.68 29.31
CA GLU A 179 25.55 0.94 29.72
C GLU A 179 26.45 0.60 28.52
N GLY A 180 26.09 1.06 27.31
CA GLY A 180 26.87 0.84 26.10
C GLY A 180 26.66 -0.54 25.47
N LYS A 181 25.65 -1.30 25.89
CA LYS A 181 25.33 -2.62 25.36
C LYS A 181 24.26 -2.52 24.27
N ILE A 182 24.39 -3.38 23.26
CA ILE A 182 23.44 -3.45 22.14
C ILE A 182 22.18 -4.19 22.61
N GLN A 183 21.06 -3.49 22.60
CA GLN A 183 19.73 -4.04 22.80
C GLN A 183 18.99 -4.13 21.46
N ILE A 184 18.31 -5.26 21.23
CA ILE A 184 17.42 -5.44 20.09
C ILE A 184 16.01 -5.07 20.53
N GLU A 185 15.48 -4.00 19.95
CA GLU A 185 14.12 -3.55 20.20
C GLU A 185 13.19 -3.90 19.04
N THR A 186 11.99 -4.38 19.38
CA THR A 186 10.90 -4.51 18.41
C THR A 186 10.33 -3.14 18.10
N VAL A 187 10.06 -2.90 16.82
CA VAL A 187 9.49 -1.63 16.38
C VAL A 187 8.13 -1.36 17.02
N LYS A 188 7.99 -0.16 17.61
CA LYS A 188 6.71 0.38 18.08
C LYS A 188 6.03 1.11 16.93
N PHE A 189 4.87 0.61 16.51
CA PHE A 189 4.11 1.24 15.43
C PHE A 189 3.23 2.36 15.93
N LEU A 190 3.07 3.36 15.09
CA LEU A 190 2.04 4.36 15.22
C LEU A 190 0.65 3.69 15.25
N PRO A 191 -0.21 4.02 16.23
CA PRO A 191 -1.53 3.39 16.34
C PRO A 191 -2.33 3.52 15.05
N GLY A 192 -2.90 2.42 14.53
CA GLY A 192 -3.75 2.46 13.33
C GLY A 192 -3.03 2.61 11.98
N THR A 193 -1.69 2.63 11.92
CA THR A 193 -0.95 2.42 10.65
C THR A 193 -0.70 0.94 10.39
N ASN A 194 -0.33 0.18 11.43
CA ASN A 194 -0.10 -1.27 11.33
C ASN A 194 -1.34 -2.11 11.65
N SER A 195 -2.40 -1.55 12.24
CA SER A 195 -3.60 -2.31 12.65
C SER A 195 -4.89 -1.82 11.99
N GLY A 196 -4.83 -0.69 11.30
CA GLY A 196 -6.01 -0.08 10.68
C GLY A 196 -6.17 -0.49 9.23
N PHE A 197 -7.25 0.00 8.63
CA PHE A 197 -7.45 0.02 7.19
C PHE A 197 -7.46 1.46 6.69
N ARG A 198 -7.17 1.65 5.42
CA ARG A 198 -7.51 2.87 4.68
C ARG A 198 -8.61 2.53 3.70
N THR A 199 -9.53 3.46 3.55
CA THR A 199 -10.70 3.33 2.68
C THR A 199 -10.84 4.59 1.86
N SER A 200 -11.32 4.40 0.63
CA SER A 200 -11.63 5.48 -0.28
C SER A 200 -12.88 5.13 -1.06
N THR A 201 -13.72 6.13 -1.27
CA THR A 201 -14.91 5.98 -2.11
C THR A 201 -15.09 7.23 -2.94
N GLY A 202 -15.71 7.08 -4.11
CA GLY A 202 -15.94 8.22 -4.97
C GLY A 202 -16.45 7.79 -6.33
N VAL A 203 -16.15 8.62 -7.32
CA VAL A 203 -16.63 8.44 -8.68
C VAL A 203 -15.45 8.59 -9.63
N GLU A 204 -15.34 7.64 -10.55
CA GLU A 204 -14.40 7.65 -11.64
C GLU A 204 -15.13 7.86 -12.97
N LEU A 205 -14.63 8.80 -13.78
CA LEU A 205 -15.07 9.04 -15.13
C LEU A 205 -14.00 8.54 -16.09
N GLN A 206 -14.37 7.63 -16.99
CA GLN A 206 -13.44 7.01 -17.91
C GLN A 206 -13.82 7.34 -19.36
N VAL A 207 -12.86 7.84 -20.13
CA VAL A 207 -13.00 8.18 -21.55
C VAL A 207 -11.95 7.44 -22.36
N MET A 208 -12.35 6.66 -23.35
CA MET A 208 -11.39 6.03 -24.27
C MET A 208 -10.84 7.06 -25.25
N MET A 209 -9.52 7.22 -25.23
CA MET A 209 -8.84 8.17 -26.11
C MET A 209 -8.63 7.54 -27.49
N PRO A 210 -9.12 8.17 -28.58
CA PRO A 210 -9.09 7.58 -29.93
C PRO A 210 -7.69 7.25 -30.45
N VAL A 211 -6.70 8.09 -30.14
CA VAL A 211 -5.35 8.00 -30.72
C VAL A 211 -4.46 7.00 -29.98
N ILE A 212 -4.53 6.97 -28.65
CA ILE A 212 -3.64 6.17 -27.80
C ILE A 212 -4.24 4.82 -27.38
N GLN A 213 -5.50 4.55 -27.73
CA GLN A 213 -6.27 3.36 -27.34
C GLN A 213 -6.19 3.01 -25.83
N ALA A 214 -5.98 4.03 -25.01
CA ALA A 214 -5.90 3.92 -23.56
C ALA A 214 -7.02 4.77 -22.92
N PRO A 215 -7.61 4.30 -21.82
CA PRO A 215 -8.60 5.09 -21.12
C PRO A 215 -7.93 6.22 -20.32
N PHE A 216 -8.43 7.43 -20.52
CA PHE A 216 -8.23 8.55 -19.62
C PHE A 216 -9.23 8.46 -18.47
N ARG A 217 -8.76 8.64 -17.24
CA ARG A 217 -9.55 8.49 -16.01
C ARG A 217 -9.49 9.77 -15.20
N LEU A 218 -10.65 10.31 -14.82
CA LEU A 218 -10.80 11.38 -13.84
C LEU A 218 -11.42 10.81 -12.58
N ILE A 219 -10.77 10.99 -11.45
CA ILE A 219 -11.11 10.33 -10.20
C ILE A 219 -11.37 11.41 -9.15
N PHE A 220 -12.61 11.45 -8.67
CA PHE A 220 -12.93 12.15 -7.43
C PHE A 220 -12.94 11.13 -6.28
N ALA A 221 -12.29 11.47 -5.17
CA ALA A 221 -12.13 10.58 -4.02
C ALA A 221 -12.53 11.26 -2.71
N PHE A 222 -13.11 10.47 -1.81
CA PHE A 222 -13.39 10.79 -0.42
C PHE A 222 -12.84 9.69 0.49
N ASN A 223 -12.03 10.06 1.47
CA ASN A 223 -11.25 9.14 2.29
C ASN A 223 -11.75 9.14 3.76
N PRO A 224 -12.72 8.28 4.14
CA PRO A 224 -13.30 8.31 5.47
C PRO A 224 -12.36 7.78 6.56
N ASN A 225 -11.59 6.71 6.29
CA ASN A 225 -10.65 6.14 7.27
C ASN A 225 -9.23 6.73 7.18
N ARG A 226 -9.10 8.01 6.85
CA ARG A 226 -7.80 8.70 6.75
C ARG A 226 -7.14 8.91 8.12
N LEU A 227 -5.82 9.03 8.12
CA LEU A 227 -4.99 9.41 9.26
C LEU A 227 -5.01 10.93 9.44
N ASP A 228 -5.82 11.38 10.40
CA ASP A 228 -6.00 12.80 10.69
C ASP A 228 -5.91 13.03 12.21
N ARG A 229 -4.69 13.06 12.75
CA ARG A 229 -4.44 13.18 14.20
C ARG A 229 -3.04 13.70 14.51
N THR A 230 -2.90 14.20 15.74
CA THR A 230 -1.60 14.53 16.33
C THR A 230 -1.19 13.42 17.29
N ILE A 231 0.06 12.98 17.25
CA ILE A 231 0.60 11.96 18.13
C ILE A 231 1.88 12.48 18.74
N PHE A 232 2.06 12.27 20.04
CA PHE A 232 3.22 12.76 20.78
C PHE A 232 4.27 11.67 20.89
N GLY A 233 5.53 12.03 20.62
CA GLY A 233 6.68 11.16 20.77
C GLY A 233 6.93 10.76 22.23
N GLY A 234 7.50 9.57 22.42
CA GLY A 234 7.67 9.00 23.76
C GLY A 234 8.87 9.55 24.54
N ALA A 235 9.92 10.02 23.86
CA ALA A 235 11.15 10.46 24.51
C ALA A 235 11.15 11.95 24.86
N THR A 236 10.61 12.79 23.98
CA THR A 236 10.61 14.26 24.11
C THR A 236 9.21 14.86 24.19
N GLY A 237 8.16 14.08 23.90
CA GLY A 237 6.81 14.61 23.79
C GLY A 237 6.58 15.45 22.53
N ALA A 238 7.48 15.38 21.53
CA ALA A 238 7.36 16.15 20.30
C ALA A 238 6.07 15.78 19.54
N PRO A 239 5.28 16.75 19.05
CA PRO A 239 4.07 16.48 18.29
C PRO A 239 4.37 16.10 16.83
N PHE A 240 3.80 15.00 16.38
CA PHE A 240 3.75 14.59 14.98
C PHE A 240 2.36 14.79 14.40
N PHE A 241 2.25 15.59 13.35
CA PHE A 241 0.99 15.92 12.71
C PHE A 241 0.78 15.04 11.47
N PHE A 242 -0.26 14.22 11.52
CA PHE A 242 -0.68 13.43 10.36
C PHE A 242 -1.98 14.00 9.83
N ARG A 243 -1.95 14.46 8.57
CA ARG A 243 -3.07 15.09 7.87
C ARG A 243 -3.20 14.49 6.47
N GLU A 244 -3.67 13.25 6.39
CA GLU A 244 -4.05 12.65 5.10
C GLU A 244 -5.23 13.42 4.49
N LYS A 245 -5.25 13.55 3.15
CA LYS A 245 -6.32 14.28 2.45
C LYS A 245 -7.68 13.61 2.67
N GLY A 246 -8.70 14.39 3.03
CA GLY A 246 -10.07 13.88 3.14
C GLY A 246 -10.82 13.80 1.81
N ARG A 247 -10.41 14.62 0.84
CA ARG A 247 -10.92 14.65 -0.54
C ARG A 247 -9.76 14.85 -1.48
N ASP A 248 -9.83 14.25 -2.65
CA ASP A 248 -8.83 14.44 -3.69
C ASP A 248 -9.44 14.38 -5.09
N PHE A 249 -8.74 14.99 -6.04
CA PHE A 249 -9.07 14.94 -7.46
C PHE A 249 -7.81 14.57 -8.24
N LYS A 250 -7.86 13.46 -8.97
CA LYS A 250 -6.72 12.94 -9.74
C LYS A 250 -7.12 12.60 -11.16
N PHE A 251 -6.15 12.66 -12.06
CA PHE A 251 -6.28 12.09 -13.40
C PHE A 251 -5.18 11.06 -13.63
N THR A 252 -5.47 10.07 -14.46
CA THR A 252 -4.48 9.05 -14.87
C THR A 252 -4.82 8.53 -16.27
N VAL A 253 -3.85 7.91 -16.91
CA VAL A 253 -3.98 7.28 -18.23
C VAL A 253 -3.63 5.82 -18.09
N GLY A 254 -4.53 4.95 -18.55
CA GLY A 254 -4.35 3.51 -18.48
C GLY A 254 -5.55 2.82 -17.83
N ARG A 255 -5.54 1.49 -17.90
CA ARG A 255 -6.63 0.67 -17.37
C ARG A 255 -6.77 0.83 -15.85
N THR A 256 -7.98 0.57 -15.35
CA THR A 256 -8.15 0.13 -13.97
C THR A 256 -7.46 -1.22 -13.77
N PHE A 257 -7.57 -1.77 -12.57
CA PHE A 257 -7.33 -3.18 -12.41
C PHE A 257 -8.18 -4.05 -13.36
#